data_AF-A0A382MBQ5-F1
#
_entry.id   AF-A0A382MBQ5-F1
#
_cell.length_a   1.000
_cell.length_b   1.000
_cell.length_c   1.000
_cell.angle_alpha   90.00
_cell.angle_beta   90.00
_cell.angle_gamma   90.00
#
_symmetry.space_group_name_H-M   'P 1'
#
loop_
_entity.id
_entity.type
_entity.pdbx_description
1 polymer ?
#
loop_
_entity_poly.entity_id
_entity_poly.type
_entity_poly.pdbx_seq_one_letter_code
_entity_poly.pdbx_strand_id
1 'polypeptide(L)'
;FDTNGDGMHDLSAVVQTDQSGAFSIAFTNEEFAEVDEDGNGTIDPEEGRIIVSGGIDSSTMEPFTGSYQADANSSVVTPLTTLVTALIDQNMSREEAKGKVTEALGVSTALDISNYDAIAAAAQGDSASAPALAASARVANAIRQTAAFLDFVSDGNVSGQSSSTLLLSEVAKKIASGGLSPLGDANDMKTILDTIIFGAGYANRVTDADILGAAQLSARADEMIVEASSTIAVPHSLASELAKIQAVIEDSVVSGYDKLRLEGGTTATLSESLTKDLLSGQKESFSGVNVFPPVASNGETALPSDRRATGSVVFSVAASDADGDSIQYSITTGNSDADLDGKNAFSVNAQGQLLIDDADDINSTLLNGEAKIEVLLADGKGLYGST
;
A
#
# COMPACT_ATOMS: atom_id res chain seq x y z
N PHE A 1 1.81 17.23 -3.35
CA PHE A 1 0.94 17.96 -2.42
C PHE A 1 0.13 18.89 -3.28
N ASP A 2 -1.18 18.85 -3.13
CA ASP A 2 -2.14 19.56 -3.96
C ASP A 2 -2.92 20.52 -3.05
N THR A 3 -2.79 21.82 -3.31
CA THR A 3 -3.39 22.90 -2.52
C THR A 3 -4.65 23.43 -3.17
N ASN A 4 -4.85 23.20 -4.47
CA ASN A 4 -5.94 23.79 -5.23
C ASN A 4 -6.99 22.75 -5.72
N GLY A 5 -6.73 21.47 -5.53
CA GLY A 5 -7.62 20.35 -5.84
C GLY A 5 -7.63 19.93 -7.31
N ASP A 6 -6.68 20.41 -8.13
CA ASP A 6 -6.58 20.04 -9.55
C ASP A 6 -5.86 18.70 -9.79
N GLY A 7 -5.34 18.07 -8.74
CA GLY A 7 -4.62 16.81 -8.78
C GLY A 7 -3.16 16.94 -9.24
N MET A 8 -2.65 18.16 -9.42
CA MET A 8 -1.26 18.44 -9.74
C MET A 8 -0.46 18.78 -8.48
N HIS A 9 0.86 18.71 -8.61
CA HIS A 9 1.77 18.99 -7.50
C HIS A 9 2.09 20.50 -7.46
N ASP A 10 1.82 21.15 -6.33
CA ASP A 10 1.96 22.60 -6.18
C ASP A 10 3.26 23.07 -5.50
N LEU A 11 4.03 22.16 -4.90
CA LEU A 11 5.29 22.54 -4.24
C LEU A 11 6.44 22.63 -5.26
N SER A 12 7.47 23.40 -4.89
CA SER A 12 8.69 23.53 -5.70
C SER A 12 9.52 22.25 -5.74
N ALA A 13 9.47 21.44 -4.67
CA ALA A 13 10.22 20.22 -4.53
C ALA A 13 9.40 19.00 -4.96
N VAL A 14 9.89 18.27 -5.97
CA VAL A 14 9.29 16.98 -6.36
C VAL A 14 9.40 15.99 -5.21
N VAL A 15 8.27 15.40 -4.83
CA VAL A 15 8.19 14.33 -3.83
C VAL A 15 7.93 13.01 -4.54
N GLN A 16 8.80 12.03 -4.32
CA GLN A 16 8.64 10.66 -4.79
C GLN A 16 8.73 9.71 -3.60
N THR A 17 7.92 8.65 -3.62
CA THR A 17 8.08 7.56 -2.67
C THR A 17 9.35 6.78 -2.98
N ASP A 18 10.04 6.32 -1.95
CA ASP A 18 11.13 5.37 -2.09
C ASP A 18 10.60 3.94 -2.33
N GLN A 19 11.52 2.97 -2.33
CA GLN A 19 11.21 1.55 -2.58
C GLN A 19 10.33 0.91 -1.49
N SER A 20 10.25 1.52 -0.30
CA SER A 20 9.37 1.09 0.80
C SER A 20 8.01 1.79 0.79
N GLY A 21 7.79 2.71 -0.16
CA GLY A 21 6.61 3.57 -0.18
C GLY A 21 6.70 4.79 0.75
N ALA A 22 7.81 4.95 1.49
CA ALA A 22 8.02 6.11 2.36
C ALA A 22 8.33 7.36 1.53
N PHE A 23 7.92 8.51 2.03
CA PHE A 23 8.20 9.81 1.42
C PHE A 23 8.30 10.89 2.50
N SER A 24 8.91 12.02 2.14
CA SER A 24 8.95 13.21 2.98
C SER A 24 8.46 14.41 2.17
N ILE A 25 7.51 15.16 2.71
CA ILE A 25 7.10 16.45 2.17
C ILE A 25 7.77 17.52 3.02
N ALA A 26 8.49 18.42 2.36
CA ALA A 26 9.11 19.57 2.99
C ALA A 26 8.55 20.84 2.37
N PHE A 27 8.16 21.78 3.23
CA PHE A 27 7.73 23.11 2.84
C PHE A 27 8.87 24.09 3.13
N THR A 28 9.12 25.02 2.21
CA THR A 28 9.80 26.27 2.56
C THR A 28 8.92 27.10 3.48
N ASN A 29 9.51 28.09 4.18
CA ASN A 29 8.74 28.99 5.03
C ASN A 29 7.72 29.79 4.22
N GLU A 30 8.08 30.16 2.99
CA GLU A 30 7.23 30.87 2.05
C GLU A 30 6.07 29.99 1.58
N GLU A 31 6.32 28.77 1.13
CA GLU A 31 5.26 27.82 0.73
C GLU A 31 4.32 27.51 1.90
N PHE A 32 4.85 27.28 3.10
CA PHE A 32 4.02 27.00 4.26
C PHE A 32 3.10 28.18 4.58
N ALA A 33 3.61 29.41 4.55
CA ALA A 33 2.82 30.62 4.83
C ALA A 33 1.79 30.95 3.73
N GLU A 34 1.96 30.42 2.51
CA GLU A 34 0.97 30.54 1.44
C GLU A 34 -0.13 29.49 1.54
N VAL A 35 0.20 28.30 2.04
CA VAL A 35 -0.75 27.18 2.20
C VAL A 35 -1.58 27.30 3.47
N ASP A 36 -0.97 27.71 4.59
CA ASP A 36 -1.64 28.01 5.87
C ASP A 36 -2.41 29.34 5.74
N GLU A 37 -3.55 29.31 5.05
CA GLU A 37 -4.36 30.47 4.69
C GLU A 37 -4.91 31.18 5.93
N ASP A 38 -5.21 30.44 7.00
CA ASP A 38 -5.74 30.98 8.25
C ASP A 38 -4.65 31.37 9.28
N GLY A 39 -3.40 30.96 9.06
CA GLY A 39 -2.23 31.27 9.88
C GLY A 39 -2.21 30.57 11.23
N ASN A 40 -2.89 29.43 11.37
CA ASN A 40 -2.98 28.67 12.61
C ASN A 40 -1.76 27.78 12.89
N GLY A 41 -0.84 27.67 11.94
CA GLY A 41 0.40 26.89 12.06
C GLY A 41 0.23 25.40 11.77
N THR A 42 -0.89 25.00 11.18
CA THR A 42 -1.18 23.67 10.65
C THR A 42 -1.81 23.79 9.27
N ILE A 43 -1.67 22.77 8.43
CA ILE A 43 -2.35 22.76 7.12
C ILE A 43 -3.68 22.03 7.29
N ASP A 44 -4.78 22.75 7.16
CA ASP A 44 -6.12 22.21 7.30
C ASP A 44 -6.54 21.39 6.06
N PRO A 45 -7.52 20.49 6.19
CA PRO A 45 -7.99 19.67 5.06
C PRO A 45 -8.48 20.47 3.85
N GLU A 46 -8.96 21.70 4.06
CA GLU A 46 -9.39 22.63 3.03
C GLU A 46 -8.22 23.34 2.33
N GLU A 47 -7.05 23.41 2.96
CA GLU A 47 -5.86 24.14 2.49
C GLU A 47 -4.92 23.26 1.65
N GLY A 48 -5.00 21.94 1.82
CA GLY A 48 -4.28 21.03 0.94
C GLY A 48 -4.35 19.57 1.33
N ARG A 49 -3.89 18.72 0.41
CA ARG A 49 -3.89 17.27 0.59
C ARG A 49 -2.69 16.59 -0.04
N ILE A 50 -2.43 15.39 0.46
CA ILE A 50 -1.44 14.48 -0.09
C ILE A 50 -2.16 13.61 -1.13
N ILE A 51 -1.62 13.55 -2.34
CA ILE A 51 -2.08 12.66 -3.40
C ILE A 51 -0.92 11.75 -3.81
N VAL A 52 -1.14 10.45 -3.75
CA VAL A 52 -0.20 9.43 -4.23
C VAL A 52 -0.80 8.77 -5.47
N SER A 53 -0.03 8.73 -6.55
CA SER A 53 -0.43 8.08 -7.80
C SER A 53 0.79 7.53 -8.54
N GLY A 54 0.58 6.56 -9.43
CA GLY A 54 1.67 5.86 -10.12
C GLY A 54 2.42 4.90 -9.20
N GLY A 55 3.62 4.50 -9.63
CA GLY A 55 4.43 3.50 -8.93
C GLY A 55 4.03 2.07 -9.27
N ILE A 56 4.66 1.13 -8.58
CA ILE A 56 4.43 -0.32 -8.69
C ILE A 56 3.93 -0.81 -7.34
N ASP A 57 2.85 -1.58 -7.34
CA ASP A 57 2.40 -2.34 -6.18
C ASP A 57 3.43 -3.44 -5.91
N SER A 58 4.18 -3.34 -4.81
CA SER A 58 5.25 -4.30 -4.51
C SER A 58 4.72 -5.72 -4.24
N SER A 59 3.45 -5.86 -3.87
CA SER A 59 2.86 -7.16 -3.56
C SER A 59 2.51 -7.96 -4.79
N THR A 60 2.07 -7.29 -5.87
CA THR A 60 1.66 -7.92 -7.13
C THR A 60 2.60 -7.62 -8.30
N MET A 61 3.54 -6.69 -8.14
CA MET A 61 4.46 -6.17 -9.17
C MET A 61 3.77 -5.50 -10.37
N GLU A 62 2.51 -5.10 -10.19
CA GLU A 62 1.71 -4.43 -11.20
C GLU A 62 1.72 -2.90 -11.02
N PRO A 63 1.60 -2.11 -12.11
CA PRO A 63 1.45 -0.66 -12.00
C PRO A 63 0.22 -0.23 -11.20
N PHE A 64 0.39 0.74 -10.31
CA PHE A 64 -0.75 1.39 -9.65
C PHE A 64 -1.27 2.54 -10.52
N THR A 65 -2.46 2.36 -11.09
CA THR A 65 -3.10 3.32 -12.02
C THR A 65 -4.14 4.23 -11.36
N GLY A 66 -4.45 4.00 -10.08
CA GLY A 66 -5.37 4.80 -9.29
C GLY A 66 -4.70 6.00 -8.62
N SER A 67 -5.44 6.59 -7.67
CA SER A 67 -4.89 7.57 -6.73
C SER A 67 -5.43 7.31 -5.33
N TYR A 68 -4.56 7.51 -4.35
CA TYR A 68 -4.92 7.60 -2.93
C TYR A 68 -4.68 8.99 -2.41
N GLN A 69 -5.47 9.39 -1.43
CA GLN A 69 -5.44 10.71 -0.83
C GLN A 69 -5.40 10.63 0.69
N ALA A 70 -4.86 11.67 1.30
CA ALA A 70 -4.96 11.90 2.74
C ALA A 70 -4.91 13.41 3.03
N ASP A 71 -5.50 13.83 4.15
CA ASP A 71 -5.28 15.20 4.64
C ASP A 71 -3.80 15.43 4.99
N ALA A 72 -3.38 16.69 4.99
CA ALA A 72 -1.98 17.10 5.20
C ALA A 72 -1.39 16.61 6.54
N ASN A 73 -2.22 16.29 7.53
CA ASN A 73 -1.83 15.86 8.87
C ASN A 73 -1.92 14.34 9.06
N SER A 74 -1.96 13.56 7.97
CA SER A 74 -1.89 12.09 8.00
C SER A 74 -0.45 11.62 7.77
N SER A 75 0.00 10.61 8.54
CA SER A 75 1.31 9.98 8.33
C SER A 75 1.29 8.80 7.34
N VAL A 76 0.10 8.38 6.90
CA VAL A 76 -0.08 7.32 5.89
C VAL A 76 -1.07 7.75 4.81
N VAL A 77 -0.87 7.28 3.59
CA VAL A 77 -1.81 7.47 2.47
C VAL A 77 -2.33 6.10 2.06
N THR A 78 -3.60 5.83 2.36
CA THR A 78 -4.22 4.51 2.23
C THR A 78 -5.58 4.61 1.53
N PRO A 79 -6.18 3.48 1.10
CA PRO A 79 -7.57 3.47 0.65
C PRO A 79 -8.55 4.05 1.69
N LEU A 80 -8.28 3.86 2.98
CA LEU A 80 -9.14 4.35 4.07
C LEU A 80 -9.03 5.87 4.24
N THR A 81 -7.81 6.43 4.24
CA THR A 81 -7.63 7.89 4.29
C THR A 81 -8.25 8.56 3.06
N THR A 82 -8.23 7.88 1.91
CA THR A 82 -8.86 8.39 0.69
C THR A 82 -10.38 8.52 0.84
N LEU A 83 -11.04 7.54 1.49
CA LEU A 83 -12.46 7.64 1.82
C LEU A 83 -12.76 8.71 2.88
N VAL A 84 -11.86 8.90 3.85
CA VAL A 84 -11.98 10.00 4.83
C VAL A 84 -11.96 11.35 4.10
N THR A 85 -10.99 11.55 3.20
CA THR A 85 -10.89 12.74 2.36
C THR A 85 -12.16 12.95 1.51
N ALA A 86 -12.71 11.89 0.90
CA ALA A 86 -13.95 11.99 0.11
C ALA A 86 -15.20 12.36 0.93
N LEU A 87 -15.22 12.09 2.25
CA LEU A 87 -16.28 12.56 3.15
C LEU A 87 -16.03 14.00 3.62
N ILE A 88 -14.77 14.39 3.82
CA ILE A 88 -14.41 15.79 4.10
C ILE A 88 -14.85 16.69 2.94
N ASP A 89 -14.63 16.26 1.70
CA ASP A 89 -15.13 16.97 0.49
C ASP A 89 -16.66 17.08 0.44
N GLN A 90 -17.39 16.35 1.30
CA GLN A 90 -18.84 16.49 1.52
C GLN A 90 -19.19 17.39 2.72
N ASN A 91 -18.26 18.24 3.15
CA ASN A 91 -18.36 19.16 4.27
C ASN A 91 -18.49 18.46 5.63
N MET A 92 -17.92 17.27 5.78
CA MET A 92 -17.78 16.62 7.10
C MET A 92 -16.50 17.07 7.79
N SER A 93 -16.56 17.20 9.11
CA SER A 93 -15.32 17.34 9.91
C SER A 93 -14.45 16.09 9.78
N ARG A 94 -13.13 16.25 9.94
CA ARG A 94 -12.17 15.14 9.90
C ARG A 94 -12.54 14.02 10.87
N GLU A 95 -12.89 14.35 12.11
CA GLU A 95 -13.24 13.38 13.15
C GLU A 95 -14.53 12.62 12.81
N GLU A 96 -15.54 13.32 12.29
CA GLU A 96 -16.79 12.69 11.85
C GLU A 96 -16.56 11.76 10.66
N ALA A 97 -15.79 12.21 9.66
CA ALA A 97 -15.43 11.41 8.50
C ALA A 97 -14.69 10.12 8.90
N LYS A 98 -13.69 10.21 9.78
CA LYS A 98 -12.96 9.04 10.32
C LYS A 98 -13.90 8.08 11.05
N GLY A 99 -14.79 8.60 11.89
CA GLY A 99 -15.79 7.80 12.60
C GLY A 99 -16.71 7.06 11.63
N LYS A 100 -17.19 7.73 10.59
CA LYS A 100 -18.05 7.16 9.55
C LYS A 100 -17.36 6.06 8.74
N VAL A 101 -16.11 6.27 8.31
CA VAL A 101 -15.34 5.27 7.55
C VAL A 101 -15.10 4.03 8.39
N THR A 102 -14.62 4.20 9.62
CA THR A 102 -14.31 3.08 10.52
C THR A 102 -15.57 2.28 10.87
N GLU A 103 -16.68 2.95 11.20
CA GLU A 103 -17.97 2.30 11.45
C GLU A 103 -18.47 1.52 10.22
N ALA A 104 -18.48 2.15 9.03
CA ALA A 104 -19.00 1.55 7.81
C ALA A 104 -18.21 0.32 7.34
N LEU A 105 -16.90 0.28 7.62
CA LEU A 105 -16.00 -0.79 7.19
C LEU A 105 -15.66 -1.80 8.30
N GLY A 106 -16.23 -1.64 9.49
CA GLY A 106 -16.02 -2.58 10.61
C GLY A 106 -14.63 -2.49 11.24
N VAL A 107 -14.00 -1.32 11.16
CA VAL A 107 -12.73 -1.02 11.86
C VAL A 107 -13.05 -0.37 13.21
N SER A 108 -12.24 -0.64 14.23
CA SER A 108 -12.41 0.00 15.53
C SER A 108 -12.32 1.53 15.40
N THR A 109 -13.32 2.25 15.91
CA THR A 109 -13.33 3.73 15.92
C THR A 109 -12.25 4.32 16.82
N ALA A 110 -11.61 3.51 17.68
CA ALA A 110 -10.45 3.91 18.47
C ALA A 110 -9.13 3.84 17.71
N LEU A 111 -9.10 3.19 16.52
CA LEU A 111 -7.90 3.09 15.70
C LEU A 111 -7.73 4.38 14.89
N ASP A 112 -6.57 5.02 15.00
CA ASP A 112 -6.26 6.21 14.21
C ASP A 112 -5.82 5.83 12.79
N ILE A 113 -6.80 5.57 11.92
CA ILE A 113 -6.55 5.18 10.52
C ILE A 113 -5.81 6.23 9.68
N SER A 114 -5.67 7.48 10.16
CA SER A 114 -4.88 8.53 9.50
C SER A 114 -3.39 8.44 9.79
N ASN A 115 -3.01 7.73 10.86
CA ASN A 115 -1.62 7.63 11.33
C ASN A 115 -1.19 6.20 11.67
N TYR A 116 -1.95 5.21 11.19
CA TYR A 116 -1.72 3.80 11.48
C TYR A 116 -1.29 3.05 10.22
N ASP A 117 -0.02 2.64 10.19
CA ASP A 117 0.49 1.75 9.16
C ASP A 117 0.11 0.30 9.47
N ALA A 118 -0.97 -0.17 8.84
CA ALA A 118 -1.49 -1.51 9.05
C ALA A 118 -0.56 -2.62 8.52
N ILE A 119 0.28 -2.34 7.51
CA ILE A 119 1.24 -3.33 6.99
C ILE A 119 2.38 -3.49 7.99
N ALA A 120 3.02 -2.40 8.42
CA ALA A 120 4.06 -2.46 9.44
C ALA A 120 3.56 -3.08 10.75
N ALA A 121 2.33 -2.74 11.17
CA ALA A 121 1.72 -3.32 12.38
C ALA A 121 1.41 -4.83 12.24
N ALA A 122 1.00 -5.29 11.05
CA ALA A 122 0.77 -6.70 10.79
C ALA A 122 2.05 -7.53 10.85
N ALA A 123 3.17 -7.00 10.33
CA ALA A 123 4.50 -7.62 10.44
C ALA A 123 4.92 -7.83 11.90
N GLN A 124 4.49 -6.93 12.78
CA GLN A 124 4.75 -7.01 14.24
C GLN A 124 3.72 -7.87 14.99
N GLY A 125 2.72 -8.41 14.29
CA GLY A 125 1.67 -9.25 14.87
C GLY A 125 0.57 -8.49 15.62
N ASP A 126 0.42 -7.17 15.39
CA ASP A 126 -0.67 -6.40 15.98
C ASP A 126 -2.03 -6.82 15.41
N SER A 127 -2.87 -7.43 16.25
CA SER A 127 -4.23 -7.86 15.87
C SER A 127 -5.15 -6.74 15.39
N ALA A 128 -4.91 -5.48 15.76
CA ALA A 128 -5.71 -4.34 15.29
C ALA A 128 -5.51 -4.06 13.79
N SER A 129 -4.41 -4.54 13.20
CA SER A 129 -4.13 -4.38 11.77
C SER A 129 -5.05 -5.20 10.88
N ALA A 130 -5.50 -6.37 11.32
CA ALA A 130 -6.32 -7.28 10.52
C ALA A 130 -7.61 -6.63 9.95
N PRO A 131 -8.47 -5.98 10.76
CA PRO A 131 -9.64 -5.29 10.22
C PRO A 131 -9.28 -4.09 9.34
N ALA A 132 -8.19 -3.36 9.64
CA ALA A 132 -7.75 -2.23 8.82
C ALA A 132 -7.21 -2.67 7.44
N LEU A 133 -6.48 -3.79 7.39
CA LEU A 133 -6.01 -4.42 6.16
C LEU A 133 -7.18 -4.91 5.30
N ALA A 134 -8.12 -5.64 5.92
CA ALA A 134 -9.31 -6.12 5.21
C ALA A 134 -10.13 -4.95 4.65
N ALA A 135 -10.39 -3.92 5.45
CA ALA A 135 -11.09 -2.72 5.02
C ALA A 135 -10.36 -2.01 3.87
N SER A 136 -9.04 -1.86 3.96
CA SER A 136 -8.21 -1.27 2.90
C SER A 136 -8.28 -2.08 1.60
N ALA A 137 -8.17 -3.41 1.68
CA ALA A 137 -8.25 -4.30 0.53
C ALA A 137 -9.62 -4.24 -0.17
N ARG A 138 -10.71 -4.13 0.59
CA ARG A 138 -12.07 -3.97 0.03
C ARG A 138 -12.19 -2.69 -0.80
N VAL A 139 -11.67 -1.58 -0.29
CA VAL A 139 -11.68 -0.29 -1.00
C VAL A 139 -10.75 -0.33 -2.22
N ALA A 140 -9.52 -0.85 -2.06
CA ALA A 140 -8.56 -0.98 -3.15
C ALA A 140 -9.08 -1.84 -4.31
N ASN A 141 -9.68 -3.00 -4.01
CA ASN A 141 -10.28 -3.87 -5.01
C ASN A 141 -11.47 -3.23 -5.72
N ALA A 142 -12.30 -2.45 -5.01
CA ALA A 142 -13.40 -1.73 -5.62
C ALA A 142 -12.90 -0.63 -6.58
N ILE A 143 -11.84 0.11 -6.19
CA ILE A 143 -11.20 1.11 -7.05
C ILE A 143 -10.65 0.45 -8.32
N ARG A 144 -9.85 -0.62 -8.19
CA ARG A 144 -9.24 -1.32 -9.34
C ARG A 144 -10.29 -1.86 -10.30
N GLN A 145 -11.32 -2.55 -9.80
CA GLN A 145 -12.38 -3.11 -10.65
C GLN A 145 -13.25 -2.03 -11.29
N THR A 146 -13.54 -0.94 -10.59
CA THR A 146 -14.30 0.19 -11.18
C THR A 146 -13.48 0.90 -12.25
N ALA A 147 -12.17 1.08 -12.03
CA ALA A 147 -11.28 1.64 -13.04
C ALA A 147 -11.25 0.78 -14.31
N ALA A 148 -11.10 -0.55 -14.17
CA ALA A 148 -11.12 -1.46 -15.32
C ALA A 148 -12.46 -1.43 -16.07
N PHE A 149 -13.58 -1.42 -15.34
CA PHE A 149 -14.92 -1.32 -15.94
C PHE A 149 -15.12 0.01 -16.67
N LEU A 150 -14.75 1.14 -16.06
CA LEU A 150 -14.88 2.45 -16.68
C LEU A 150 -13.92 2.64 -17.86
N ASP A 151 -12.71 2.11 -17.80
CA ASP A 151 -11.79 2.10 -18.94
C ASP A 151 -12.41 1.35 -20.13
N PHE A 152 -12.89 0.13 -19.90
CA PHE A 152 -13.58 -0.69 -20.91
C PHE A 152 -14.79 0.02 -21.51
N VAL A 153 -15.68 0.52 -20.64
CA VAL A 153 -16.92 1.19 -21.08
C VAL A 153 -16.63 2.53 -21.74
N SER A 154 -15.58 3.24 -21.36
CA SER A 154 -15.22 4.54 -21.93
C SER A 154 -14.32 4.44 -23.16
N ASP A 155 -13.83 3.25 -23.51
CA ASP A 155 -12.79 3.03 -24.53
C ASP A 155 -11.41 3.62 -24.16
N GLY A 156 -11.12 3.77 -22.87
CA GLY A 156 -9.90 4.39 -22.35
C GLY A 156 -9.97 5.91 -22.19
N ASN A 157 -11.17 6.50 -22.25
CA ASN A 157 -11.35 7.95 -22.09
C ASN A 157 -11.51 8.40 -20.62
N VAL A 158 -11.66 7.46 -19.68
CA VAL A 158 -11.69 7.73 -18.24
C VAL A 158 -10.43 7.12 -17.62
N SER A 159 -9.58 7.94 -17.02
CA SER A 159 -8.36 7.46 -16.36
C SER A 159 -8.67 6.69 -15.07
N GLY A 160 -7.72 5.89 -14.59
CA GLY A 160 -7.83 5.22 -13.29
C GLY A 160 -7.99 6.20 -12.12
N GLN A 161 -7.32 7.35 -12.17
CA GLN A 161 -7.47 8.42 -11.18
C GLN A 161 -8.89 9.00 -11.17
N SER A 162 -9.43 9.36 -12.34
CA SER A 162 -10.82 9.85 -12.43
C SER A 162 -11.83 8.80 -11.98
N SER A 163 -11.59 7.52 -12.31
CA SER A 163 -12.41 6.39 -11.87
C SER A 163 -12.41 6.24 -10.34
N SER A 164 -11.23 6.36 -9.70
CA SER A 164 -11.08 6.34 -8.24
C SER A 164 -11.91 7.45 -7.59
N THR A 165 -11.76 8.70 -8.05
CA THR A 165 -12.50 9.85 -7.52
C THR A 165 -14.02 9.69 -7.66
N LEU A 166 -14.49 9.24 -8.84
CA LEU A 166 -15.92 9.01 -9.08
C LEU A 166 -16.49 7.92 -8.15
N LEU A 167 -15.79 6.79 -8.02
CA LEU A 167 -16.22 5.70 -7.13
C LEU A 167 -16.29 6.18 -5.68
N LEU A 168 -15.19 6.74 -5.17
CA LEU A 168 -15.07 7.08 -3.75
C LEU A 168 -16.01 8.21 -3.36
N SER A 169 -16.31 9.14 -4.27
CA SER A 169 -17.35 10.16 -4.06
C SER A 169 -18.73 9.53 -3.82
N GLU A 170 -19.14 8.58 -4.67
CA GLU A 170 -20.45 7.91 -4.52
C GLU A 170 -20.50 6.96 -3.31
N VAL A 171 -19.41 6.25 -3.02
CA VAL A 171 -19.29 5.43 -1.80
C VAL A 171 -19.39 6.31 -0.55
N ALA A 172 -18.68 7.44 -0.53
CA ALA A 172 -18.74 8.39 0.57
C ALA A 172 -20.15 8.97 0.75
N LYS A 173 -20.87 9.32 -0.33
CA LYS A 173 -22.28 9.78 -0.25
C LYS A 173 -23.18 8.74 0.40
N LYS A 174 -23.00 7.46 0.05
CA LYS A 174 -23.76 6.36 0.66
C LYS A 174 -23.46 6.23 2.16
N ILE A 175 -22.18 6.26 2.55
CA ILE A 175 -21.76 6.19 3.96
C ILE A 175 -22.31 7.41 4.74
N ALA A 176 -22.21 8.60 4.17
CA ALA A 176 -22.71 9.85 4.77
C ALA A 176 -24.21 9.79 5.06
N SER A 177 -24.99 9.13 4.20
CA SER A 177 -26.44 8.94 4.38
C SER A 177 -26.81 7.96 5.52
N GLY A 178 -25.84 7.37 6.21
CA GLY A 178 -26.05 6.46 7.34
C GLY A 178 -26.24 4.99 6.93
N GLY A 179 -25.93 4.63 5.68
CA GLY A 179 -25.87 3.23 5.24
C GLY A 179 -24.60 2.52 5.73
N LEU A 180 -24.64 1.19 5.77
CA LEU A 180 -23.42 0.38 5.79
C LEU A 180 -22.60 0.66 4.53
N SER A 181 -21.32 0.25 4.54
CA SER A 181 -20.50 0.33 3.34
C SER A 181 -21.20 -0.36 2.16
N PRO A 182 -21.33 0.29 0.99
CA PRO A 182 -21.88 -0.34 -0.21
C PRO A 182 -20.94 -1.40 -0.79
N LEU A 183 -19.71 -1.49 -0.28
CA LEU A 183 -18.74 -2.50 -0.70
C LEU A 183 -19.26 -3.88 -0.28
N GLY A 184 -19.31 -4.82 -1.22
CA GLY A 184 -19.80 -6.19 -1.00
C GLY A 184 -21.29 -6.43 -1.31
N ASP A 185 -22.13 -5.39 -1.40
CA ASP A 185 -23.52 -5.55 -1.86
C ASP A 185 -23.63 -5.23 -3.36
N ALA A 186 -24.00 -6.23 -4.15
CA ALA A 186 -24.08 -6.08 -5.60
C ALA A 186 -25.16 -5.08 -6.06
N ASN A 187 -26.24 -4.86 -5.30
CA ASN A 187 -27.28 -3.91 -5.68
C ASN A 187 -26.87 -2.46 -5.37
N ASP A 188 -26.26 -2.24 -4.21
CA ASP A 188 -25.73 -0.94 -3.84
C ASP A 188 -24.56 -0.56 -4.76
N MET A 189 -23.64 -1.48 -5.02
CA MET A 189 -22.56 -1.26 -5.98
C MET A 189 -23.10 -1.03 -7.40
N LYS A 190 -24.12 -1.78 -7.83
CA LYS A 190 -24.78 -1.51 -9.12
C LYS A 190 -25.36 -0.10 -9.17
N THR A 191 -25.99 0.37 -8.10
CA THR A 191 -26.56 1.73 -8.02
C THR A 191 -25.48 2.80 -8.14
N ILE A 192 -24.33 2.59 -7.49
CA ILE A 192 -23.16 3.47 -7.60
C ILE A 192 -22.64 3.49 -9.04
N LEU A 193 -22.39 2.32 -9.64
CA LEU A 193 -21.88 2.21 -11.01
C LEU A 193 -22.86 2.82 -12.03
N ASP A 194 -24.16 2.62 -11.86
CA ASP A 194 -25.20 3.23 -12.70
C ASP A 194 -25.14 4.76 -12.66
N THR A 195 -25.02 5.33 -11.46
CA THR A 195 -24.88 6.78 -11.24
C THR A 195 -23.63 7.32 -11.94
N ILE A 196 -22.49 6.64 -11.80
CA ILE A 196 -21.22 7.03 -12.41
C ILE A 196 -21.30 6.95 -13.94
N ILE A 197 -21.81 5.85 -14.49
CA ILE A 197 -21.95 5.65 -15.94
C ILE A 197 -22.86 6.70 -16.56
N PHE A 198 -23.98 7.02 -15.92
CA PHE A 198 -24.89 8.04 -16.39
C PHE A 198 -24.25 9.43 -16.34
N GLY A 199 -23.63 9.79 -15.20
CA GLY A 199 -22.96 11.07 -15.02
C GLY A 199 -21.78 11.28 -15.98
N ALA A 200 -21.06 10.22 -16.31
CA ALA A 200 -19.95 10.24 -17.27
C ALA A 200 -20.41 10.17 -18.74
N GLY A 201 -21.72 10.04 -19.03
CA GLY A 201 -22.27 10.04 -20.38
C GLY A 201 -22.13 8.73 -21.15
N TYR A 202 -21.86 7.62 -20.46
CA TYR A 202 -21.64 6.30 -21.09
C TYR A 202 -22.83 5.34 -21.01
N ALA A 203 -24.00 5.79 -20.54
CA ALA A 203 -25.19 4.96 -20.38
C ALA A 203 -25.63 4.22 -21.67
N ASN A 204 -25.36 4.77 -22.85
CA ASN A 204 -25.70 4.12 -24.13
C ASN A 204 -24.71 3.00 -24.55
N ARG A 205 -23.63 2.79 -23.80
CA ARG A 205 -22.58 1.82 -24.11
C ARG A 205 -22.70 0.51 -23.32
N VAL A 206 -23.57 0.47 -22.32
CA VAL A 206 -23.76 -0.67 -21.43
C VAL A 206 -25.24 -0.99 -21.26
N THR A 207 -25.52 -2.24 -20.95
CA THR A 207 -26.87 -2.66 -20.52
C THR A 207 -26.95 -2.72 -19.00
N ASP A 208 -28.17 -2.79 -18.46
CA ASP A 208 -28.41 -3.01 -17.03
C ASP A 208 -27.72 -4.28 -16.52
N ALA A 209 -27.69 -5.34 -17.35
CA ALA A 209 -27.02 -6.59 -17.07
C ALA A 209 -25.50 -6.45 -17.00
N ASP A 210 -24.90 -5.54 -17.77
CA ASP A 210 -23.45 -5.30 -17.72
C ASP A 210 -23.04 -4.58 -16.45
N ILE A 211 -23.82 -3.57 -16.02
CA ILE A 211 -23.59 -2.86 -14.76
C ILE A 211 -23.77 -3.82 -13.57
N LEU A 212 -24.82 -4.66 -13.60
CA LEU A 212 -25.01 -5.71 -12.59
C LEU A 212 -23.85 -6.72 -12.60
N GLY A 213 -23.37 -7.11 -13.78
CA GLY A 213 -22.23 -8.02 -13.92
C GLY A 213 -20.97 -7.47 -13.26
N ALA A 214 -20.64 -6.19 -13.48
CA ALA A 214 -19.52 -5.51 -12.82
C ALA A 214 -19.69 -5.47 -11.30
N ALA A 215 -20.88 -5.12 -10.82
CA ALA A 215 -21.19 -5.07 -9.40
C ALA A 215 -21.08 -6.45 -8.73
N GLN A 216 -21.49 -7.53 -9.42
CA GLN A 216 -21.36 -8.90 -8.93
C GLN A 216 -19.90 -9.38 -8.85
N LEU A 217 -19.05 -8.99 -9.81
CA LEU A 217 -17.61 -9.27 -9.74
C LEU A 217 -16.99 -8.62 -8.51
N SER A 218 -17.32 -7.33 -8.29
CA SER A 218 -16.89 -6.58 -7.10
C SER A 218 -17.38 -7.23 -5.80
N ALA A 219 -18.63 -7.66 -5.73
CA ALA A 219 -19.18 -8.33 -4.55
C ALA A 219 -18.51 -9.68 -4.26
N ARG A 220 -18.16 -10.48 -5.28
CA ARG A 220 -17.44 -11.76 -5.09
C ARG A 220 -16.02 -11.53 -4.58
N ALA A 221 -15.33 -10.51 -5.09
CA ALA A 221 -14.00 -10.11 -4.60
C ALA A 221 -14.06 -9.69 -3.12
N ASP A 222 -15.08 -8.90 -2.75
CA ASP A 222 -15.33 -8.49 -1.36
C ASP A 222 -15.59 -9.71 -0.46
N GLU A 223 -16.41 -10.65 -0.92
CA GLU A 223 -16.72 -11.89 -0.19
C GLU A 223 -15.45 -12.72 0.09
N MET A 224 -14.51 -12.80 -0.86
CA MET A 224 -13.22 -13.46 -0.67
C MET A 224 -12.39 -12.77 0.43
N ILE A 225 -12.38 -11.43 0.48
CA ILE A 225 -11.67 -10.66 1.52
C ILE A 225 -12.30 -10.88 2.89
N VAL A 226 -13.64 -10.80 2.97
CA VAL A 226 -14.37 -11.01 4.23
C VAL A 226 -14.15 -12.44 4.75
N GLU A 227 -14.17 -13.43 3.86
CA GLU A 227 -13.87 -14.83 4.21
C GLU A 227 -12.44 -14.98 4.76
N ALA A 228 -11.43 -14.43 4.08
CA ALA A 228 -10.04 -14.45 4.54
C ALA A 228 -9.88 -13.79 5.92
N SER A 229 -10.46 -12.60 6.11
CA SER A 229 -10.42 -11.86 7.38
C SER A 229 -11.10 -12.63 8.53
N SER A 230 -12.15 -13.40 8.23
CA SER A 230 -12.86 -14.21 9.23
C SER A 230 -12.15 -15.53 9.59
N THR A 231 -11.24 -16.01 8.74
CA THR A 231 -10.63 -17.34 8.87
C THR A 231 -9.15 -17.29 9.25
N ILE A 232 -8.46 -16.20 8.96
CA ILE A 232 -7.02 -16.04 9.22
C ILE A 232 -6.81 -15.09 10.40
N ALA A 233 -6.37 -15.66 11.53
CA ALA A 233 -6.17 -14.90 12.77
C ALA A 233 -4.80 -14.19 12.84
N VAL A 234 -3.80 -14.67 12.10
CA VAL A 234 -2.44 -14.13 12.13
C VAL A 234 -2.34 -12.96 11.15
N PRO A 235 -2.06 -11.72 11.60
CA PRO A 235 -2.17 -10.54 10.74
C PRO A 235 -1.27 -10.54 9.51
N HIS A 236 0.00 -10.93 9.65
CA HIS A 236 0.90 -11.01 8.50
C HIS A 236 0.43 -12.06 7.48
N SER A 237 -0.03 -13.23 7.93
CA SER A 237 -0.64 -14.24 7.04
C SER A 237 -1.91 -13.74 6.35
N LEU A 238 -2.73 -12.93 7.04
CA LEU A 238 -3.90 -12.31 6.41
C LEU A 238 -3.46 -11.33 5.32
N ALA A 239 -2.46 -10.49 5.56
CA ALA A 239 -1.96 -9.55 4.56
C ALA A 239 -1.50 -10.27 3.28
N SER A 240 -0.71 -11.35 3.42
CA SER A 240 -0.27 -12.15 2.27
C SER A 240 -1.46 -12.79 1.53
N GLU A 241 -2.49 -13.24 2.24
CA GLU A 241 -3.70 -13.78 1.61
C GLU A 241 -4.52 -12.70 0.89
N LEU A 242 -4.63 -11.49 1.44
CA LEU A 242 -5.29 -10.36 0.79
C LEU A 242 -4.55 -9.95 -0.50
N ALA A 243 -3.22 -9.96 -0.49
CA ALA A 243 -2.40 -9.72 -1.68
C ALA A 243 -2.65 -10.78 -2.77
N LYS A 244 -2.79 -12.06 -2.41
CA LYS A 244 -3.17 -13.11 -3.38
C LYS A 244 -4.56 -12.87 -3.96
N ILE A 245 -5.53 -12.47 -3.13
CA ILE A 245 -6.88 -12.14 -3.60
C ILE A 245 -6.79 -10.99 -4.60
N GLN A 246 -6.06 -9.93 -4.28
CA GLN A 246 -5.83 -8.78 -5.17
C GLN A 246 -5.21 -9.23 -6.50
N ALA A 247 -4.15 -10.03 -6.48
CA ALA A 247 -3.51 -10.55 -7.70
C ALA A 247 -4.46 -11.41 -8.57
N VAL A 248 -5.31 -12.23 -7.95
CA VAL A 248 -6.36 -12.97 -8.67
C VAL A 248 -7.36 -12.03 -9.34
N ILE A 249 -7.80 -10.99 -8.64
CA ILE A 249 -8.74 -9.99 -9.19
C ILE A 249 -8.10 -9.24 -10.35
N GLU A 250 -6.81 -8.93 -10.28
CA GLU A 250 -6.07 -8.31 -11.39
C GLU A 250 -6.02 -9.23 -12.61
N ASP A 251 -5.51 -10.45 -12.44
CA ASP A 251 -5.32 -11.39 -13.54
C ASP A 251 -6.64 -11.85 -14.19
N SER A 252 -7.67 -12.05 -13.38
CA SER A 252 -8.93 -12.63 -13.87
C SER A 252 -9.98 -11.59 -14.19
N VAL A 253 -10.21 -10.61 -13.31
CA VAL A 253 -11.27 -9.62 -13.48
C VAL A 253 -10.78 -8.43 -14.29
N VAL A 254 -9.68 -7.79 -13.87
CA VAL A 254 -9.15 -6.59 -14.55
C VAL A 254 -8.71 -6.94 -15.96
N SER A 255 -7.82 -7.92 -16.15
CA SER A 255 -7.44 -8.38 -17.49
C SER A 255 -8.59 -9.06 -18.24
N GLY A 256 -9.65 -9.47 -17.55
CA GLY A 256 -10.89 -9.94 -18.17
C GLY A 256 -11.56 -8.87 -19.03
N TYR A 257 -11.56 -7.61 -18.58
CA TYR A 257 -12.09 -6.48 -19.36
C TYR A 257 -11.25 -6.20 -20.61
N ASP A 258 -9.92 -6.32 -20.53
CA ASP A 258 -9.04 -6.20 -21.70
C ASP A 258 -9.33 -7.30 -22.74
N LYS A 259 -9.56 -8.53 -22.28
CA LYS A 259 -9.96 -9.65 -23.15
C LYS A 259 -11.30 -9.39 -23.84
N LEU A 260 -12.29 -8.83 -23.13
CA LEU A 260 -13.57 -8.45 -23.76
C LEU A 260 -13.37 -7.45 -24.91
N ARG A 261 -12.41 -6.53 -24.81
CA ARG A 261 -12.10 -5.56 -25.86
C ARG A 261 -11.46 -6.21 -27.10
N LEU A 262 -10.64 -7.24 -26.90
CA LEU A 262 -9.92 -7.93 -27.97
C LEU A 262 -10.75 -9.03 -28.64
N GLU A 263 -11.47 -9.80 -27.84
CA GLU A 263 -12.15 -11.04 -28.26
C GLU A 263 -13.67 -10.83 -28.44
N GLY A 264 -14.21 -9.73 -27.93
CA GLY A 264 -15.64 -9.46 -27.85
C GLY A 264 -16.30 -10.15 -26.65
N GLY A 265 -17.55 -9.77 -26.38
CA GLY A 265 -18.33 -10.24 -25.24
C GLY A 265 -18.93 -9.08 -24.46
N THR A 266 -19.50 -9.36 -23.29
CA THR A 266 -20.07 -8.33 -22.42
C THR A 266 -19.66 -8.55 -20.97
N THR A 267 -19.75 -7.49 -20.16
CA THR A 267 -19.47 -7.58 -18.71
C THR A 267 -20.37 -8.60 -18.02
N ALA A 268 -21.62 -8.73 -18.45
CA ALA A 268 -22.53 -9.77 -17.96
C ALA A 268 -21.95 -11.18 -18.19
N THR A 269 -21.49 -11.48 -19.41
CA THR A 269 -20.90 -12.80 -19.73
C THR A 269 -19.58 -13.07 -19.01
N LEU A 270 -18.76 -12.03 -18.80
CA LEU A 270 -17.54 -12.14 -17.99
C LEU A 270 -17.90 -12.52 -16.54
N SER A 271 -18.88 -11.81 -15.97
CA SER A 271 -19.38 -12.10 -14.63
C SER A 271 -19.97 -13.50 -14.49
N GLU A 272 -20.69 -14.01 -15.49
CA GLU A 272 -21.17 -15.40 -15.48
C GLU A 272 -20.03 -16.43 -15.43
N SER A 273 -18.89 -16.14 -16.09
CA SER A 273 -17.75 -17.05 -16.16
C SER A 273 -16.87 -17.02 -14.90
N LEU A 274 -16.73 -15.87 -14.24
CA LEU A 274 -15.86 -15.68 -13.08
C LEU A 274 -16.63 -15.82 -11.77
N THR A 275 -16.92 -17.07 -11.42
CA THR A 275 -17.54 -17.42 -10.12
C THR A 275 -16.56 -17.25 -8.96
N LYS A 276 -17.07 -17.08 -7.73
CA LYS A 276 -16.24 -17.04 -6.52
C LYS A 276 -15.36 -18.28 -6.39
N ASP A 277 -15.90 -19.47 -6.63
CA ASP A 277 -15.15 -20.73 -6.53
C ASP A 277 -14.00 -20.78 -7.52
N LEU A 278 -14.20 -20.27 -8.75
CA LEU A 278 -13.15 -20.19 -9.75
C LEU A 278 -12.02 -19.25 -9.29
N LEU A 279 -12.38 -18.03 -8.88
CA LEU A 279 -11.42 -17.03 -8.41
C LEU A 279 -10.64 -17.52 -7.18
N SER A 280 -11.35 -18.05 -6.17
CA SER A 280 -10.72 -18.64 -4.98
C SER A 280 -9.78 -19.80 -5.31
N GLY A 281 -10.11 -20.60 -6.33
CA GLY A 281 -9.27 -21.69 -6.82
C GLY A 281 -7.96 -21.25 -7.47
N GLN A 282 -7.82 -19.97 -7.86
CA GLN A 282 -6.63 -19.43 -8.52
C GLN A 282 -5.60 -18.84 -7.56
N LYS A 283 -5.94 -18.64 -6.27
CA LYS A 283 -5.06 -17.97 -5.28
C LYS A 283 -3.68 -18.63 -5.15
N GLU A 284 -3.60 -19.95 -5.24
CA GLU A 284 -2.33 -20.69 -5.12
C GLU A 284 -1.37 -20.44 -6.30
N SER A 285 -1.88 -19.98 -7.45
CA SER A 285 -1.02 -19.52 -8.56
C SER A 285 -0.23 -18.26 -8.20
N PHE A 286 -0.63 -17.55 -7.15
CA PHE A 286 -0.02 -16.31 -6.66
C PHE A 286 0.68 -16.50 -5.31
N SER A 287 1.17 -17.70 -4.99
CA SER A 287 1.94 -17.94 -3.77
C SER A 287 3.26 -17.13 -3.69
N GLY A 288 3.64 -16.44 -4.77
CA GLY A 288 4.84 -15.62 -4.86
C GLY A 288 4.66 -14.14 -4.49
N VAL A 289 3.47 -13.70 -4.05
CA VAL A 289 3.27 -12.33 -3.55
C VAL A 289 4.28 -11.98 -2.45
N ASN A 290 4.66 -10.70 -2.38
CA ASN A 290 5.71 -10.20 -1.50
C ASN A 290 5.27 -8.91 -0.80
N VAL A 291 4.84 -9.00 0.45
CA VAL A 291 4.15 -7.92 1.17
C VAL A 291 5.08 -7.21 2.15
N PHE A 292 5.95 -7.94 2.82
CA PHE A 292 6.72 -7.46 3.95
C PHE A 292 8.22 -7.40 3.59
N PRO A 293 8.89 -6.25 3.80
CA PRO A 293 10.33 -6.22 3.73
C PRO A 293 10.95 -7.03 4.88
N PRO A 294 12.18 -7.54 4.72
CA PRO A 294 12.92 -8.14 5.81
C PRO A 294 13.27 -7.07 6.85
N VAL A 295 13.10 -7.40 8.13
CA VAL A 295 13.34 -6.48 9.25
C VAL A 295 14.36 -7.06 10.22
N ALA A 296 15.15 -6.20 10.85
CA ALA A 296 16.00 -6.53 11.99
C ALA A 296 16.04 -5.38 12.98
N SER A 297 16.35 -5.69 14.23
CA SER A 297 16.59 -4.65 15.24
C SER A 297 18.03 -4.17 15.18
N ASN A 298 18.22 -2.85 15.25
CA ASN A 298 19.52 -2.25 15.47
C ASN A 298 20.17 -2.84 16.73
N GLY A 299 21.49 -3.00 16.70
CA GLY A 299 22.23 -3.55 17.82
C GLY A 299 23.61 -2.93 17.98
N GLU A 300 24.12 -3.02 19.19
CA GLU A 300 25.46 -2.57 19.55
C GLU A 300 26.19 -3.69 20.28
N THR A 301 27.50 -3.80 20.04
CA THR A 301 28.34 -4.81 20.67
C THR A 301 29.73 -4.25 20.92
N ALA A 302 30.31 -4.59 22.07
CA ALA A 302 31.69 -4.22 22.36
C ALA A 302 32.64 -5.15 21.60
N LEU A 303 33.64 -4.56 20.94
CA LEU A 303 34.71 -5.30 20.25
C LEU A 303 36.05 -5.14 20.99
N PRO A 304 36.26 -5.88 22.09
CA PRO A 304 37.51 -5.81 22.85
C PRO A 304 38.68 -6.36 22.02
N SER A 305 39.88 -5.87 22.30
CA SER A 305 41.07 -6.14 21.48
C SER A 305 41.47 -7.62 21.40
N ASP A 306 41.12 -8.41 22.42
CA ASP A 306 41.35 -9.86 22.47
C ASP A 306 40.38 -10.68 21.59
N ARG A 307 39.34 -10.05 21.05
CA ARG A 307 38.37 -10.67 20.12
C ARG A 307 38.54 -10.22 18.66
N ARG A 308 39.66 -9.56 18.35
CA ARG A 308 39.91 -8.94 17.04
C ARG A 308 40.61 -9.85 16.01
N ALA A 309 40.46 -11.16 16.13
CA ALA A 309 41.06 -12.08 15.17
C ALA A 309 40.15 -12.27 13.94
N THR A 310 40.73 -12.33 12.74
CA THR A 310 40.02 -12.70 11.50
C THR A 310 39.18 -13.97 11.68
N GLY A 311 37.95 -13.93 11.18
CA GLY A 311 36.94 -14.98 11.32
C GLY A 311 36.15 -14.94 12.64
N SER A 312 36.45 -14.02 13.56
CA SER A 312 35.67 -13.88 14.80
C SER A 312 34.32 -13.25 14.49
N VAL A 313 33.24 -13.86 15.00
CA VAL A 313 31.90 -13.27 14.95
C VAL A 313 31.83 -12.11 15.94
N VAL A 314 31.51 -10.94 15.41
CA VAL A 314 31.35 -9.67 16.15
C VAL A 314 29.91 -9.51 16.59
N PHE A 315 28.99 -9.68 15.63
CA PHE A 315 27.57 -9.47 15.81
C PHE A 315 26.78 -10.50 14.98
N SER A 316 25.55 -10.80 15.38
CA SER A 316 24.64 -11.63 14.59
C SER A 316 23.34 -10.87 14.41
N VAL A 317 23.04 -10.52 13.17
CA VAL A 317 21.82 -9.82 12.78
C VAL A 317 20.65 -10.79 12.90
N ALA A 318 19.77 -10.53 13.86
CA ALA A 318 18.53 -11.28 14.02
C ALA A 318 17.46 -10.69 13.10
N ALA A 319 17.56 -10.98 11.80
CA ALA A 319 16.57 -10.56 10.82
C ALA A 319 15.45 -11.59 10.64
N SER A 320 14.27 -11.11 10.27
CA SER A 320 13.11 -11.93 9.93
C SER A 320 12.32 -11.29 8.81
N ASP A 321 11.67 -12.11 8.01
CA ASP A 321 10.76 -11.69 6.95
C ASP A 321 9.39 -12.31 7.22
N ALA A 322 8.33 -11.50 7.19
CA ALA A 322 7.00 -11.92 7.62
C ALA A 322 6.21 -12.70 6.54
N ASP A 323 6.67 -12.68 5.29
CA ASP A 323 6.22 -13.60 4.22
C ASP A 323 6.95 -14.95 4.30
N GLY A 324 8.04 -15.02 5.07
CA GLY A 324 8.85 -16.22 5.26
C GLY A 324 9.94 -16.38 4.20
N ASP A 325 10.29 -15.28 3.52
CA ASP A 325 11.32 -15.28 2.49
C ASP A 325 12.74 -15.39 3.07
N SER A 326 13.67 -15.87 2.22
CA SER A 326 15.07 -15.99 2.60
C SER A 326 15.77 -14.64 2.54
N ILE A 327 16.53 -14.29 3.58
CA ILE A 327 17.20 -13.00 3.68
C ILE A 327 18.65 -13.08 3.19
N GLN A 328 19.01 -12.16 2.31
CA GLN A 328 20.37 -11.90 1.86
C GLN A 328 20.93 -10.68 2.60
N TYR A 329 22.20 -10.74 3.00
CA TYR A 329 22.85 -9.71 3.79
C TYR A 329 24.02 -9.10 3.00
N SER A 330 24.14 -7.77 3.03
CA SER A 330 25.32 -7.08 2.51
C SER A 330 25.63 -5.83 3.34
N ILE A 331 26.91 -5.51 3.49
CA ILE A 331 27.33 -4.28 4.18
C ILE A 331 27.30 -3.14 3.17
N THR A 332 26.57 -2.07 3.47
CA THR A 332 26.42 -0.91 2.57
C THR A 332 27.30 0.26 2.98
N THR A 333 27.43 0.51 4.29
CA THR A 333 28.19 1.65 4.82
C THR A 333 28.99 1.29 6.07
N GLY A 334 29.94 2.16 6.44
CA GLY A 334 30.72 2.02 7.67
C GLY A 334 31.93 1.08 7.62
N ASN A 335 32.17 0.42 6.50
CA ASN A 335 33.16 -0.65 6.38
C ASN A 335 34.21 -0.31 5.30
N SER A 336 35.24 0.44 5.68
CA SER A 336 36.29 0.91 4.77
C SER A 336 37.50 -0.03 4.78
N ASP A 337 38.08 -0.24 3.61
CA ASP A 337 39.43 -0.79 3.38
C ASP A 337 40.44 0.34 3.60
N ALA A 338 41.17 0.29 4.72
CA ALA A 338 42.01 1.40 5.16
C ALA A 338 43.44 1.34 4.62
N ASP A 339 43.97 0.14 4.37
CA ASP A 339 45.30 -0.06 3.80
C ASP A 339 45.33 -0.31 2.29
N LEU A 340 44.14 -0.40 1.67
CA LEU A 340 43.87 -0.54 0.24
C LEU A 340 44.32 -1.88 -0.35
N ASP A 341 44.27 -2.96 0.44
CA ASP A 341 44.61 -4.31 -0.01
C ASP A 341 43.46 -5.05 -0.71
N GLY A 342 42.25 -4.46 -0.72
CA GLY A 342 41.04 -5.00 -1.32
C GLY A 342 40.15 -5.79 -0.34
N LYS A 343 40.45 -5.81 0.96
CA LYS A 343 39.61 -6.37 2.01
C LYS A 343 39.17 -5.28 2.97
N ASN A 344 37.90 -5.32 3.35
CA ASN A 344 37.40 -4.43 4.38
C ASN A 344 37.54 -5.07 5.77
N ALA A 345 37.50 -4.28 6.83
CA ALA A 345 37.57 -4.77 8.21
C ALA A 345 36.53 -5.87 8.55
N PHE A 346 35.31 -5.73 8.03
CA PHE A 346 34.20 -6.65 8.31
C PHE A 346 33.65 -7.32 7.05
N SER A 347 33.16 -8.55 7.22
CA SER A 347 32.33 -9.26 6.23
C SER A 347 31.03 -9.74 6.87
N VAL A 348 29.97 -9.95 6.08
CA VAL A 348 28.72 -10.54 6.55
C VAL A 348 28.44 -11.83 5.79
N ASN A 349 28.10 -12.91 6.51
CA ASN A 349 27.80 -14.19 5.89
C ASN A 349 26.29 -14.40 5.65
N ALA A 350 25.94 -15.51 4.99
CA ALA A 350 24.55 -15.87 4.68
C ALA A 350 23.67 -16.17 5.92
N GLN A 351 24.25 -16.27 7.12
CA GLN A 351 23.52 -16.41 8.38
C GLN A 351 23.34 -15.06 9.10
N GLY A 352 23.67 -13.94 8.44
CA GLY A 352 23.59 -12.61 9.04
C GLY A 352 24.65 -12.35 10.11
N GLN A 353 25.74 -13.13 10.13
CA GLN A 353 26.82 -12.92 11.10
C GLN A 353 27.83 -11.93 10.53
N LEU A 354 28.09 -10.85 11.27
CA LEU A 354 29.17 -9.91 11.00
C LEU A 354 30.46 -10.49 11.57
N LEU A 355 31.45 -10.70 10.72
CA LEU A 355 32.76 -11.26 11.05
C LEU A 355 33.86 -10.22 10.82
N ILE A 356 34.98 -10.39 11.51
CA ILE A 356 36.22 -9.72 11.15
C ILE A 356 36.78 -10.41 9.91
N ASP A 357 36.96 -9.64 8.83
CA ASP A 357 37.57 -10.12 7.59
C ASP A 357 39.02 -9.68 7.50
N ASP A 358 39.28 -8.40 7.79
CA ASP A 358 40.61 -7.84 7.97
C ASP A 358 40.83 -7.31 9.39
N ALA A 359 41.78 -7.90 10.11
CA ALA A 359 42.06 -7.54 11.50
C ALA A 359 42.87 -6.24 11.64
N ASP A 360 43.70 -5.92 10.64
CA ASP A 360 44.61 -4.78 10.71
C ASP A 360 43.85 -3.47 10.44
N ASP A 361 42.74 -3.54 9.70
CA ASP A 361 41.85 -2.42 9.41
C ASP A 361 40.91 -2.02 10.55
N ILE A 362 40.70 -2.87 11.56
CA ILE A 362 39.70 -2.62 12.63
C ILE A 362 39.94 -1.29 13.33
N ASN A 363 41.19 -0.95 13.64
CA ASN A 363 41.50 0.28 14.39
C ASN A 363 41.21 1.55 13.58
N SER A 364 41.38 1.49 12.26
CA SER A 364 41.04 2.58 11.34
C SER A 364 39.54 2.70 11.12
N THR A 365 38.81 1.58 11.09
CA THR A 365 37.34 1.58 10.97
C THR A 365 36.66 2.11 12.23
N LEU A 366 37.22 1.85 13.42
CA LEU A 366 36.72 2.36 14.69
C LEU A 366 37.11 3.83 14.92
N LEU A 367 36.44 4.75 14.24
CA LEU A 367 36.60 6.20 14.43
C LEU A 367 36.21 6.60 15.86
N ASN A 368 37.19 7.09 16.63
CA ASN A 368 37.04 7.39 18.05
C ASN A 368 36.59 6.19 18.91
N GLY A 369 36.90 4.96 18.47
CA GLY A 369 36.57 3.73 19.20
C GLY A 369 35.20 3.13 18.82
N GLU A 370 34.48 3.72 17.87
CA GLU A 370 33.17 3.27 17.42
C GLU A 370 33.13 3.13 15.90
N ALA A 371 32.36 2.16 15.39
CA ALA A 371 32.01 2.05 13.98
C ALA A 371 30.50 1.85 13.87
N LYS A 372 29.87 2.59 12.95
CA LYS A 372 28.48 2.38 12.57
C LYS A 372 28.46 1.63 11.26
N ILE A 373 28.15 0.34 11.33
CA ILE A 373 28.05 -0.53 10.15
C ILE A 373 26.58 -0.65 9.80
N GLU A 374 26.23 -0.36 8.56
CA GLU A 374 24.88 -0.57 8.05
C GLU A 374 24.84 -1.86 7.23
N VAL A 375 23.89 -2.73 7.55
CA VAL A 375 23.66 -3.98 6.84
C VAL A 375 22.33 -3.89 6.09
N LEU A 376 22.38 -4.02 4.77
CA LEU A 376 21.20 -4.18 3.92
C LEU A 376 20.70 -5.62 4.01
N LEU A 377 19.38 -5.74 4.15
CA LEU A 377 18.62 -6.98 4.16
C LEU A 377 17.79 -7.01 2.86
N ALA A 378 17.91 -8.06 2.07
CA ALA A 378 17.12 -8.23 0.85
C ALA A 378 16.41 -9.58 0.87
N ASP A 379 15.12 -9.61 0.53
CA ASP A 379 14.30 -10.82 0.45
C ASP A 379 14.48 -11.61 -0.87
N GLY A 380 15.16 -11.01 -1.85
CA GLY A 380 15.33 -11.56 -3.20
C GLY A 380 14.11 -11.43 -4.12
N LYS A 381 13.05 -10.74 -3.67
CA LYS A 381 11.81 -10.42 -4.39
C LYS A 381 11.55 -8.91 -4.53
N GLY A 382 12.48 -8.08 -4.08
CA GLY A 382 12.51 -6.65 -4.38
C GLY A 382 12.12 -5.74 -3.22
N LEU A 383 11.88 -6.30 -2.03
CA LEU A 383 11.79 -5.50 -0.81
C LEU A 383 13.09 -5.59 -0.01
N TYR A 384 13.39 -4.48 0.67
CA TYR A 384 14.64 -4.29 1.38
C TYR A 384 14.38 -3.71 2.76
N GLY A 385 15.23 -4.09 3.71
CA GLY A 385 15.36 -3.43 5.01
C GLY A 385 16.83 -3.12 5.29
N SER A 386 17.08 -2.40 6.36
CA SER A 386 18.45 -2.18 6.86
C SER A 386 18.47 -2.16 8.39
N THR A 387 19.66 -2.35 8.96
CA THR A 387 19.90 -2.38 10.41
C THR A 387 21.31 -1.97 10.79
#